data_AF-A0A3D9ZP48-F1
#
_entry.id   AF-A0A3D9ZP48-F1
#
_cell.length_a   1.000
_cell.length_b   1.000
_cell.length_c   1.000
_cell.angle_alpha   90.00
_cell.angle_beta   90.00
_cell.angle_gamma   90.00
#
_symmetry.space_group_name_H-M   'P 1'
#
loop_
_entity.id
_entity.type
_entity.pdbx_description
1 polymer ?
#
loop_
_entity_poly.entity_id
_entity_poly.type
_entity_poly.pdbx_seq_one_letter_code
_entity_poly.pdbx_strand_id
1 'polypeptide(L)'
;MLQIAVEQDEYVPNTSRVFLAGLLDWSGDERPTGEAIAGAGLLDQGKAHVKTVTATGGAILGHRPLEDDQLRPFTWVTHRGGGTVHLYEGLSRLRAASDDERDSMPAMATWGHTFIQALANRRLADH
;
A
#
# COMPACT_ATOMS: atom_id res chain seq x y z
N MET A 1 -0.36 -7.59 1.02
CA MET A 1 -1.32 -6.83 1.84
C MET A 1 -2.47 -6.33 0.97
N LEU A 2 -3.72 -6.47 1.45
CA LEU A 2 -4.93 -5.95 0.81
C LEU A 2 -5.80 -5.29 1.89
N GLN A 3 -5.92 -3.96 1.88
CA GLN A 3 -6.90 -3.22 2.69
C GLN A 3 -7.92 -2.56 1.75
N ILE A 4 -9.21 -2.71 2.04
CA ILE A 4 -10.31 -2.07 1.31
C ILE A 4 -10.80 -0.89 2.14
N ALA A 5 -11.04 0.27 1.51
CA ALA A 5 -11.63 1.42 2.18
C ALA A 5 -13.08 1.10 2.58
N VAL A 6 -13.40 1.23 3.87
CA VAL A 6 -14.71 0.85 4.44
C VAL A 6 -15.67 2.05 4.53
N GLU A 7 -15.15 3.28 4.45
CA GLU A 7 -15.94 4.51 4.61
C GLU A 7 -15.85 5.44 3.39
N GLN A 8 -16.88 6.26 3.18
CA GLN A 8 -16.87 7.27 2.13
C GLN A 8 -15.79 8.31 2.41
N ASP A 9 -14.78 8.35 1.55
CA ASP A 9 -13.69 9.31 1.64
C ASP A 9 -13.50 10.01 0.31
N GLU A 10 -13.42 11.34 0.33
CA GLU A 10 -13.25 12.17 -0.87
C GLU A 10 -12.00 11.81 -1.70
N TYR A 11 -10.92 11.37 -1.04
CA TYR A 11 -9.62 11.13 -1.66
C TYR A 11 -9.31 9.64 -1.89
N VAL A 12 -10.17 8.76 -1.38
CA VAL A 12 -10.08 7.31 -1.60
C VAL A 12 -11.30 6.86 -2.40
N PRO A 13 -11.12 6.44 -3.67
CA PRO A 13 -12.23 6.02 -4.51
C PRO A 13 -13.05 4.92 -3.84
N ASN A 14 -14.36 5.15 -3.71
CA ASN A 14 -15.30 4.15 -3.20
C ASN A 14 -15.60 3.10 -4.28
N THR A 15 -14.63 2.22 -4.53
CA THR A 15 -14.77 1.11 -5.49
C THR A 15 -14.12 -0.14 -4.92
N SER A 16 -14.80 -1.28 -5.08
CA SER A 16 -14.28 -2.61 -4.72
C SER A 16 -13.07 -3.04 -5.56
N ARG A 17 -12.65 -2.21 -6.52
CA ARG A 17 -11.52 -2.49 -7.42
C ARG A 17 -10.23 -1.80 -7.01
N VAL A 18 -10.27 -0.88 -6.04
CA VAL A 18 -9.09 -0.18 -5.52
C VAL A 18 -8.82 -0.65 -4.11
N PHE A 19 -7.55 -0.90 -3.81
CA PHE A 19 -7.09 -1.39 -2.52
C PHE A 19 -5.73 -0.80 -2.17
N LEU A 20 -5.34 -0.92 -0.90
CA LEU A 20 -3.98 -0.62 -0.47
C LEU A 20 -3.07 -1.80 -0.81
N ALA A 21 -2.17 -1.59 -1.77
CA ALA A 21 -1.09 -2.51 -2.06
C ALA A 21 0.15 -2.18 -1.22
N GLY A 22 0.90 -3.20 -0.86
CA GLY A 22 2.18 -3.09 -0.16
C GLY A 22 3.21 -4.05 -0.73
N LEU A 23 4.46 -3.61 -0.82
CA LEU A 23 5.61 -4.45 -1.17
C LEU A 23 6.24 -4.95 0.11
N LEU A 24 6.31 -6.27 0.30
CA LEU A 24 6.95 -6.88 1.47
C LEU A 24 8.45 -7.06 1.25
N ASP A 25 9.22 -6.99 2.33
CA ASP A 25 10.64 -7.32 2.38
C ASP A 25 10.83 -8.83 2.39
N TRP A 26 10.52 -9.45 1.26
CA TRP A 26 10.58 -10.89 1.09
C TRP A 26 10.94 -11.24 -0.35
N SER A 27 11.81 -12.24 -0.49
CA SER A 27 12.14 -12.87 -1.77
C SER A 27 12.30 -14.38 -1.58
N GLY A 28 12.02 -15.13 -2.63
CA GLY A 28 12.14 -16.58 -2.64
C GLY A 28 11.86 -17.16 -4.03
N ASP A 29 12.32 -18.39 -4.25
CA ASP A 29 12.22 -19.07 -5.55
C ASP A 29 10.88 -19.82 -5.73
N GLU A 30 10.11 -19.94 -4.64
CA GLU A 30 8.80 -20.57 -4.61
C GLU A 30 7.68 -19.55 -4.40
N ARG A 31 6.44 -19.98 -4.63
CA ARG A 31 5.27 -19.15 -4.35
C ARG A 31 5.18 -18.89 -2.83
N PRO A 32 4.96 -17.64 -2.39
CA PRO A 32 4.89 -17.34 -0.96
C PRO A 32 3.74 -18.09 -0.28
N THR A 33 4.05 -18.71 0.87
CA THR A 33 3.05 -19.21 1.83
C THR A 33 2.88 -18.20 2.95
N GLY A 34 1.85 -18.38 3.80
CA GLY A 34 1.65 -17.53 4.96
C GLY A 34 2.83 -17.57 5.94
N GLU A 35 3.45 -18.74 6.11
CA GLU A 35 4.63 -18.93 6.94
C GLU A 35 5.87 -18.29 6.31
N ALA A 36 6.02 -18.36 4.99
CA ALA A 36 7.20 -17.82 4.30
C ALA A 36 7.30 -16.29 4.40
N ILE A 37 6.16 -15.60 4.44
CA ILE A 37 6.09 -14.14 4.54
C ILE A 37 5.91 -13.65 5.99
N ALA A 38 5.88 -14.57 6.97
CA ALA A 38 5.57 -14.22 8.34
C ALA A 38 6.61 -13.26 8.92
N GLY A 39 6.14 -12.12 9.42
CA GLY A 39 7.00 -11.06 9.95
C GLY A 39 7.86 -10.32 8.92
N ALA A 40 7.65 -10.55 7.62
CA ALA A 40 8.31 -9.75 6.57
C ALA A 40 7.83 -8.30 6.64
N GLY A 41 8.78 -7.36 6.69
CA GLY A 41 8.48 -5.93 6.81
C GLY A 41 7.79 -5.36 5.58
N LEU A 42 7.13 -4.21 5.73
CA LEU A 42 6.60 -3.44 4.60
C LEU A 42 7.70 -2.51 4.08
N LEU A 43 8.02 -2.57 2.77
CA LEU A 43 9.03 -1.73 2.12
C LEU A 43 8.45 -0.47 1.47
N ASP A 44 7.22 -0.56 0.98
CA ASP A 44 6.49 0.53 0.31
C ASP A 44 4.99 0.22 0.23
N GLN A 45 4.16 1.24 0.02
CA GLN A 45 2.72 1.09 -0.16
C GLN A 45 2.11 2.09 -1.16
N GLY A 46 0.93 1.76 -1.69
CA GLY A 46 0.21 2.60 -2.64
C GLY A 46 -1.22 2.16 -2.87
N LYS A 47 -2.06 3.10 -3.33
CA LYS A 47 -3.37 2.77 -3.90
C LYS A 47 -3.16 2.04 -5.23
N ALA A 48 -3.74 0.86 -5.38
CA ALA A 48 -3.65 0.10 -6.62
C ALA A 48 -5.04 -0.37 -7.07
N HIS A 49 -5.22 -0.50 -8.38
CA HIS A 49 -6.38 -1.19 -8.93
C HIS A 49 -6.11 -2.70 -8.95
N VAL A 50 -7.14 -3.55 -8.80
CA VAL A 50 -7.02 -5.03 -8.89
C VAL A 50 -6.38 -5.52 -10.20
N LYS A 51 -6.43 -4.68 -11.24
CA LYS A 51 -5.76 -4.91 -12.53
C LYS A 51 -4.24 -4.95 -12.42
N THR A 52 -3.65 -4.29 -11.43
CA THR A 52 -2.21 -4.37 -11.13
C THR A 52 -1.78 -5.80 -10.82
N VAL A 53 -2.68 -6.63 -10.28
CA VAL A 53 -2.41 -8.06 -10.05
C VAL A 53 -2.59 -8.85 -11.36
N THR A 54 -3.73 -8.72 -12.03
CA THR A 54 -4.07 -9.58 -13.16
C THR A 54 -3.36 -9.23 -14.46
N ALA A 55 -3.04 -7.96 -14.71
CA ALA A 55 -2.39 -7.52 -15.94
C ALA A 55 -0.88 -7.83 -15.97
N THR A 56 -0.28 -8.15 -14.82
CA THR A 56 1.16 -8.42 -14.67
C THR A 56 1.49 -9.90 -14.49
N GLY A 57 0.50 -10.78 -14.61
CA GLY A 57 0.65 -12.22 -14.37
C GLY A 57 0.67 -12.61 -12.89
N GLY A 58 0.37 -11.66 -11.97
CA GLY A 58 0.23 -11.93 -10.55
C GLY A 58 -1.03 -12.72 -10.20
N ALA A 59 -1.09 -13.22 -8.96
CA ALA A 59 -2.22 -13.97 -8.44
C ALA A 59 -2.56 -13.55 -7.00
N ILE A 60 -3.85 -13.60 -6.66
CA ILE A 60 -4.32 -13.52 -5.28
C ILE A 60 -4.31 -14.94 -4.73
N LEU A 61 -3.47 -15.19 -3.72
CA LEU A 61 -3.24 -16.54 -3.18
C LEU A 61 -4.15 -16.88 -1.99
N GLY A 62 -4.69 -15.86 -1.32
CA GLY A 62 -5.49 -16.02 -0.13
C GLY A 62 -5.61 -14.71 0.63
N HIS A 63 -5.99 -14.81 1.91
CA HIS A 63 -6.14 -13.70 2.83
C HIS A 63 -5.34 -13.99 4.10
N ARG A 64 -4.56 -13.02 4.55
CA ARG A 64 -3.81 -13.06 5.81
C ARG A 64 -4.01 -11.72 6.54
N PRO A 65 -4.54 -11.71 7.76
CA PRO A 65 -4.64 -10.51 8.61
C PRO A 65 -3.26 -9.87 8.81
N LEU A 66 -3.20 -8.54 8.90
CA LEU A 66 -1.93 -7.82 9.10
C LEU A 66 -1.39 -7.99 10.52
N GLU A 67 -2.31 -8.18 11.46
CA GLU A 67 -2.04 -8.38 12.88
C GLU A 67 -1.21 -9.64 13.13
N ASP A 68 -1.42 -10.67 12.32
CA ASP A 68 -0.66 -11.93 12.38
C ASP A 68 0.84 -11.72 12.10
N ASP A 69 1.18 -10.66 11.35
CA ASP A 69 2.55 -10.31 10.98
C ASP A 69 3.06 -9.05 11.72
N GLN A 70 2.28 -8.53 12.67
CA GLN A 70 2.55 -7.25 13.35
C GLN A 70 2.75 -6.07 12.38
N LEU A 71 2.15 -6.17 11.20
CA LEU A 71 2.24 -5.15 10.17
C LEU A 71 1.23 -4.04 10.42
N ARG A 72 1.70 -2.80 10.25
CA ARG A 72 0.82 -1.64 10.14
C ARG A 72 1.08 -0.91 8.82
N PRO A 73 0.03 -0.44 8.14
CA PRO A 73 0.20 0.45 7.02
C PRO A 73 1.03 1.69 7.40
N PHE A 74 1.77 2.23 6.44
CA PHE A 74 2.44 3.51 6.62
C PHE A 74 1.44 4.66 6.73
N THR A 75 1.87 5.71 7.40
CA THR A 75 1.18 6.98 7.46
C THR A 75 1.67 7.94 6.37
N TRP A 76 0.73 8.69 5.82
CA TRP A 76 0.97 9.61 4.69
C TRP A 76 -0.12 10.69 4.65
N VAL A 77 0.13 11.76 3.91
CA VAL A 77 -0.84 12.85 3.69
C VAL A 77 -1.59 12.67 2.37
N THR A 78 -2.81 13.17 2.26
CA THR A 78 -3.64 13.05 1.04
C THR A 78 -2.99 13.65 -0.20
N HIS A 79 -2.50 14.88 -0.08
CA HIS A 79 -1.95 15.71 -1.14
C HIS A 79 -1.13 16.85 -0.53
N ARG A 80 -0.38 17.59 -1.35
CA ARG A 80 0.54 18.65 -0.88
C ARG A 80 0.08 20.09 -1.13
N GLY A 81 -1.07 20.30 -1.76
CA GLY A 81 -1.56 21.66 -2.02
C GLY A 81 -3.03 21.73 -2.38
N GLY A 82 -3.66 22.84 -1.96
CA GLY A 82 -5.09 23.10 -2.13
C GLY A 82 -5.97 22.42 -1.07
N GLY A 83 -6.97 23.12 -0.54
CA GLY A 83 -7.90 22.56 0.44
C GLY A 83 -7.26 22.06 1.74
N THR A 84 -8.02 21.27 2.51
CA THR A 84 -7.55 20.67 3.76
C THR A 84 -6.77 19.38 3.48
N VAL A 85 -5.49 19.35 3.85
CA VAL A 85 -4.67 18.15 3.81
C VAL A 85 -5.00 17.27 5.02
N HIS A 86 -5.19 15.98 4.78
CA HIS A 86 -5.54 15.02 5.82
C HIS A 86 -4.46 13.95 5.98
N LEU A 87 -4.28 13.49 7.22
CA LEU A 87 -3.39 12.39 7.58
C LEU A 87 -4.13 11.06 7.50
N TYR A 88 -3.49 10.04 6.94
CA TYR A 88 -4.03 8.68 6.78
C TYR A 88 -3.06 7.66 7.34
N GLU A 89 -3.59 6.55 7.84
CA GLU A 89 -2.88 5.28 8.00
C GLU A 89 -3.42 4.31 6.95
N GLY A 90 -2.59 3.97 5.95
CA GLY A 90 -3.08 3.22 4.78
C GLY A 90 -4.20 3.97 4.06
N LEU A 91 -5.40 3.40 3.98
CA LEU A 91 -6.57 4.06 3.38
C LEU A 91 -7.58 4.58 4.40
N SER A 92 -7.25 4.56 5.69
CA SER A 92 -8.09 5.08 6.75
C SER A 92 -7.72 6.53 7.06
N ARG A 93 -8.65 7.47 6.87
CA ARG A 93 -8.46 8.87 7.28
C ARG A 93 -8.41 8.95 8.80
N LEU A 94 -7.38 9.61 9.33
CA LEU A 94 -7.23 9.81 10.77
C LEU A 94 -7.79 11.17 11.19
N ARG A 95 -7.26 12.25 10.60
CA ARG A 95 -7.59 13.65 10.94
C ARG A 95 -7.02 14.61 9.90
N ALA A 96 -7.27 15.91 10.06
CA ALA A 96 -6.48 16.93 9.36
C ALA A 96 -5.00 16.80 9.74
N ALA A 97 -4.11 16.98 8.75
CA ALA A 97 -2.66 17.01 8.97
C ALA A 97 -2.25 18.34 9.61
N SER A 98 -1.22 18.32 10.46
CA SER A 98 -0.55 19.54 10.89
C SER A 98 0.27 20.15 9.74
N ASP A 99 0.73 21.40 9.92
CA ASP A 99 1.62 22.04 8.93
C ASP A 99 2.93 21.24 8.77
N ASP A 100 3.54 20.79 9.87
CA ASP A 100 4.75 19.96 9.84
C ASP A 100 4.52 18.66 9.08
N GLU A 101 3.41 17.96 9.35
CA GLU A 101 3.07 16.71 8.66
C GLU A 101 2.82 16.93 7.17
N ARG A 102 2.13 18.01 6.80
CA ARG A 102 1.90 18.38 5.39
C ARG A 102 3.22 18.53 4.63
N ASP A 103 4.23 19.10 5.28
CA ASP A 103 5.48 19.45 4.64
C ASP A 103 6.48 18.28 4.64
N SER A 104 6.48 17.45 5.69
CA SER A 104 7.47 16.37 5.85
C SER A 104 7.00 15.00 5.40
N MET A 105 5.70 14.71 5.43
CA MET A 105 5.21 13.35 5.17
C MET A 105 5.15 13.01 3.68
N PRO A 106 5.29 11.71 3.33
CA PRO A 106 5.01 11.27 1.98
C PRO A 106 3.54 11.56 1.62
N ALA A 107 3.29 11.92 0.37
CA ALA A 107 1.94 12.02 -0.15
C ALA A 107 1.44 10.64 -0.59
N MET A 108 0.13 10.44 -0.48
CA MET A 108 -0.53 9.19 -0.86
C MET A 108 -0.24 8.84 -2.33
N ALA A 109 0.43 7.70 -2.51
CA ALA A 109 0.83 7.24 -3.83
C ALA A 109 -0.30 6.46 -4.53
N THR A 110 -0.37 6.58 -5.85
CA THR A 110 -1.18 5.69 -6.70
C THR A 110 -0.26 4.90 -7.62
N TRP A 111 -0.37 3.58 -7.56
CA TRP A 111 0.48 2.65 -8.31
C TRP A 111 -0.18 2.29 -9.63
N GLY A 112 0.56 2.55 -10.71
CA GLY A 112 0.23 2.03 -12.04
C GLY A 112 0.42 0.52 -12.13
N HIS A 113 -0.07 -0.08 -13.22
CA HIS A 113 -0.12 -1.53 -13.41
C HIS A 113 1.23 -2.24 -13.18
N THR A 114 2.34 -1.67 -13.61
CA THR A 114 3.68 -2.30 -13.52
C THR A 114 4.54 -1.75 -12.39
N PHE A 115 4.04 -0.78 -11.62
CA PHE A 115 4.84 -0.04 -10.64
C PHE A 115 5.44 -0.96 -9.58
N ILE A 116 4.63 -1.89 -9.03
CA ILE A 116 5.10 -2.80 -7.98
C ILE A 116 6.21 -3.74 -8.47
N GLN A 117 6.13 -4.22 -9.72
CA GLN A 117 7.17 -5.07 -10.31
C GLN A 117 8.46 -4.27 -10.54
N ALA A 118 8.34 -3.06 -11.08
CA ALA A 118 9.49 -2.18 -11.29
C ALA A 118 10.17 -1.83 -9.96
N LEU A 119 9.39 -1.57 -8.91
CA LEU A 119 9.89 -1.30 -7.57
C LEU A 119 10.57 -2.54 -6.97
N ALA A 120 9.94 -3.71 -7.05
CA ALA A 120 10.51 -4.96 -6.54
C ALA A 120 11.84 -5.31 -7.24
N ASN A 121 11.88 -5.21 -8.57
CA ASN A 121 13.10 -5.47 -9.35
C ASN A 121 14.23 -4.50 -9.00
N ARG A 122 13.90 -3.22 -8.79
CA ARG A 122 14.89 -2.23 -8.35
C ARG A 122 15.45 -2.59 -6.98
N ARG A 123 14.58 -2.91 -6.00
CA ARG A 123 15.02 -3.29 -4.65
C ARG A 123 15.89 -4.54 -4.69
N LEU A 124 15.49 -5.56 -5.46
CA LEU A 124 16.27 -6.79 -5.61
C LEU A 124 17.66 -6.55 -6.22
N ALA A 125 17.78 -5.62 -7.17
CA ALA A 125 19.06 -5.27 -7.78
C ALA A 125 19.98 -4.42 -6.86
N ASP A 126 19.40 -3.77 -5.85
CA ASP A 126 20.14 -2.97 -4.86
C ASP A 126 20.66 -3.83 -3.68
N HIS A 127 20.31 -5.13 -3.61
CA HIS A 127 20.82 -6.12 -2.65
C HIS A 127 22.04 -6.89 -3.18
#